data_AF-A0A9P9RZR6-F1
#
_entry.id   AF-A0A9P9RZR6-F1
#
_cell.length_a   1.000
_cell.length_b   1.000
_cell.length_c   1.000
_cell.angle_alpha   90.00
_cell.angle_beta   90.00
_cell.angle_gamma   90.00
#
_symmetry.space_group_name_H-M   'P 1'
#
loop_
_entity.id
_entity.type
_entity.pdbx_description
1 polymer ?
#
loop_
_entity_poly.entity_id
_entity_poly.type
_entity_poly.pdbx_seq_one_letter_code
_entity_poly.pdbx_strand_id
1 'polypeptide(L)'
;KAKSVMPSLMFRDTPIKSFIVTKEDRIMSARQTQYSSLAPKEQKNQEDWAQKKIKEIGACPEQYKWERADQGGWGGFICDEGRHAMLDQHLEEGLGGIIVLKEKRNLGNKGSERFGPWY
;
A
#
# COMPACT_ATOMS: atom_id res chain seq x y z
N LYS A 1 4.12 4.17 22.38
CA LYS A 1 2.83 4.36 21.67
C LYS A 1 3.15 4.66 20.20
N ALA A 2 3.13 3.66 19.31
CA ALA A 2 3.18 3.92 17.87
C ALA A 2 1.77 4.32 17.41
N LYS A 3 1.65 5.52 16.86
CA LYS A 3 0.40 6.17 16.47
C LYS A 3 0.33 6.24 14.94
N SER A 4 -0.88 5.95 14.43
CA SER A 4 -1.41 6.19 13.08
C SER A 4 -0.84 5.37 11.91
N VAL A 5 -1.58 4.32 11.54
CA VAL A 5 -1.38 3.52 10.30
C VAL A 5 -2.35 3.97 9.19
N MET A 6 -2.92 5.18 9.32
CA MET A 6 -3.96 5.76 8.46
C MET A 6 -3.37 6.81 7.51
N PRO A 7 -4.05 7.13 6.39
CA PRO A 7 -3.55 8.02 5.34
C PRO A 7 -2.98 9.36 5.84
N SER A 8 -1.92 9.85 5.19
CA SER A 8 -1.13 11.03 5.57
C SER A 8 -1.83 12.39 5.49
N LEU A 9 -3.10 12.44 5.11
CA LEU A 9 -3.87 13.68 5.14
C LEU A 9 -3.85 14.35 6.53
N MET A 10 -3.43 13.65 7.59
CA MET A 10 -3.23 14.21 8.93
C MET A 10 -1.83 14.79 9.24
N PHE A 11 -0.85 14.78 8.32
CA PHE A 11 0.57 15.10 8.63
C PHE A 11 1.30 16.01 7.61
N ARG A 12 0.65 16.97 6.97
CA ARG A 12 1.31 17.74 5.89
C ARG A 12 1.75 19.16 6.27
N ASP A 13 3.07 19.34 6.31
CA ASP A 13 3.75 20.63 6.08
C ASP A 13 4.48 20.69 4.72
N THR A 14 4.64 19.57 4.00
CA THR A 14 5.36 19.51 2.70
C THR A 14 4.49 18.93 1.58
N PRO A 15 4.48 19.53 0.37
CA PRO A 15 3.72 19.00 -0.77
C PRO A 15 4.38 17.72 -1.34
N ILE A 16 3.75 16.58 -1.10
CA ILE A 16 4.12 15.29 -1.72
C ILE A 16 3.39 15.15 -3.07
N LYS A 17 4.13 14.79 -4.12
CA LYS A 17 3.57 14.59 -5.47
C LYS A 17 2.80 13.27 -5.53
N SER A 18 1.55 13.33 -6.01
CA SER A 18 0.74 12.13 -6.22
C SER A 18 1.16 11.34 -7.48
N PHE A 19 1.09 10.01 -7.41
CA PHE A 19 1.26 9.11 -8.57
C PHE A 19 -0.04 8.90 -9.38
N ILE A 20 -1.17 9.41 -8.88
CA ILE A 20 -2.45 9.39 -9.58
C ILE A 20 -2.46 10.54 -10.59
N VAL A 21 -2.19 10.22 -11.85
CA VAL A 21 -2.04 11.24 -12.91
C VAL A 21 -3.20 11.17 -13.90
N THR A 22 -3.66 9.97 -14.24
CA THR A 22 -4.68 9.76 -15.27
C THR A 22 -6.09 9.61 -14.67
N LYS A 23 -7.11 9.67 -15.52
CA LYS A 23 -8.48 9.32 -15.10
C LYS A 23 -8.59 7.86 -14.67
N GLU A 24 -7.88 6.98 -15.36
CA GLU A 24 -7.81 5.55 -15.03
C GLU A 24 -7.22 5.35 -13.64
N ASP A 25 -6.12 6.05 -13.31
CA ASP A 25 -5.50 5.95 -12.00
C ASP A 25 -6.46 6.29 -10.86
N ARG A 26 -7.32 7.30 -11.05
CA ARG A 26 -8.32 7.69 -10.05
C ARG A 26 -9.38 6.61 -9.84
N ILE A 27 -9.78 5.93 -10.91
CA ILE A 27 -10.77 4.85 -10.83
C ILE A 27 -10.17 3.65 -10.13
N MET A 28 -8.94 3.28 -10.51
CA MET A 28 -8.26 2.11 -9.95
C MET A 28 -7.85 2.34 -8.49
N SER A 29 -7.32 3.52 -8.15
CA SER A 29 -6.95 3.85 -6.77
C SER A 29 -8.18 3.84 -5.85
N ALA A 30 -9.30 4.44 -6.26
CA ALA A 30 -10.53 4.47 -5.46
C ALA A 30 -11.13 3.08 -5.22
N ARG A 31 -10.84 2.10 -6.08
CA ARG A 31 -11.30 0.72 -5.94
C ARG A 31 -10.35 -0.14 -5.10
N GLN A 32 -9.18 0.37 -4.74
CA GLN A 32 -8.13 -0.45 -4.14
C GLN A 32 -8.52 -0.98 -2.75
N THR A 33 -9.21 -0.17 -1.94
CA THR A 33 -9.73 -0.57 -0.62
C THR A 33 -10.88 -1.58 -0.69
N GLN A 34 -11.45 -1.78 -1.88
CA GLN A 34 -12.52 -2.74 -2.14
C GLN A 34 -12.00 -4.04 -2.75
N TYR A 35 -10.68 -4.20 -2.90
CA TYR A 35 -10.05 -5.31 -3.63
C TYR A 35 -10.65 -6.69 -3.30
N SER A 36 -10.80 -7.00 -2.01
CA SER A 36 -11.30 -8.30 -1.54
C SER A 36 -12.75 -8.60 -1.94
N SER A 37 -13.53 -7.58 -2.28
CA SER A 37 -14.92 -7.70 -2.74
C SER A 37 -15.08 -7.78 -4.26
N LEU A 38 -14.00 -7.54 -5.03
CA LEU A 38 -14.03 -7.55 -6.49
C LEU A 38 -14.08 -8.98 -7.05
N ALA A 39 -14.60 -9.14 -8.26
CA ALA A 39 -14.54 -10.42 -8.95
C ALA A 39 -13.08 -10.78 -9.32
N PRO A 40 -12.73 -12.07 -9.50
CA PRO A 40 -11.35 -12.49 -9.75
C PRO A 40 -10.65 -11.80 -10.93
N LYS A 41 -11.40 -11.53 -12.01
CA LYS A 41 -10.88 -10.79 -13.17
C LYS A 41 -10.53 -9.34 -12.82
N GLU A 42 -11.35 -8.70 -11.99
CA GLU A 42 -11.15 -7.32 -11.55
C GLU A 42 -10.05 -7.22 -10.50
N GLN A 43 -9.94 -8.21 -9.61
CA GLN A 43 -8.80 -8.35 -8.69
C GLN A 43 -7.49 -8.39 -9.46
N LYS A 44 -7.39 -9.23 -10.50
CA LYS A 44 -6.19 -9.28 -11.34
C LYS A 44 -5.87 -7.93 -11.99
N ASN A 45 -6.87 -7.25 -12.54
CA ASN A 45 -6.67 -5.92 -13.13
C ASN A 45 -6.19 -4.89 -12.10
N GLN A 46 -6.71 -4.95 -10.87
CA GLN A 46 -6.27 -4.10 -9.77
C GLN A 46 -4.84 -4.42 -9.34
N GLU A 47 -4.49 -5.69 -9.24
CA GLU A 47 -3.14 -6.11 -8.89
C GLU A 47 -2.14 -5.68 -9.95
N ASP A 48 -2.44 -5.89 -11.24
CA ASP A 48 -1.60 -5.47 -12.37
C ASP A 48 -1.37 -3.95 -12.36
N TRP A 49 -2.43 -3.16 -12.12
CA TRP A 49 -2.34 -1.71 -11.99
C TRP A 49 -1.49 -1.29 -10.77
N ALA A 50 -1.78 -1.87 -9.60
CA ALA A 50 -1.09 -1.53 -8.36
C ALA A 50 0.40 -1.86 -8.44
N GLN A 51 0.76 -3.04 -8.96
CA GLN A 51 2.15 -3.46 -9.18
C GLN A 51 2.89 -2.48 -10.11
N LYS A 52 2.24 -2.04 -11.18
CA LYS A 52 2.82 -1.02 -12.08
C LYS A 52 3.09 0.29 -11.32
N LYS A 53 2.13 0.77 -10.53
CA LYS A 53 2.29 2.01 -9.75
C LYS A 53 3.35 1.90 -8.67
N ILE A 54 3.37 0.82 -7.91
CA ILE A 54 4.39 0.57 -6.89
C ILE A 54 5.79 0.58 -7.51
N LYS A 55 5.95 -0.02 -8.70
CA LYS A 55 7.21 0.01 -9.44
C LYS A 55 7.59 1.43 -9.91
N GLU A 56 6.63 2.21 -10.41
CA GLU A 56 6.86 3.61 -10.82
C GLU A 56 7.32 4.50 -9.65
N ILE A 57 6.79 4.26 -8.45
CA ILE A 57 7.12 5.03 -7.24
C ILE A 57 8.50 4.63 -6.70
N GLY A 58 8.91 3.37 -6.86
CA GLY A 58 10.18 2.88 -6.32
C GLY A 58 10.21 2.85 -4.79
N ALA A 59 9.04 2.61 -4.16
CA ALA A 59 8.85 2.83 -2.73
C ALA A 59 9.68 1.91 -1.81
N CYS A 60 10.21 0.79 -2.31
CA CYS A 60 11.11 -0.07 -1.54
C CYS A 60 12.55 0.47 -1.67
N PRO A 61 13.20 0.90 -0.57
CA PRO A 61 14.59 1.37 -0.63
C PRO A 61 15.56 0.30 -1.17
N GLU A 62 15.24 -0.96 -0.91
CA GLU A 62 16.02 -2.13 -1.31
C GLU A 62 15.59 -2.69 -2.69
N GLN A 63 14.62 -2.06 -3.36
CA GLN A 63 14.13 -2.40 -4.70
C GLN A 63 13.61 -3.85 -4.86
N TYR A 64 13.19 -4.48 -3.77
CA TYR A 64 12.56 -5.79 -3.81
C TYR A 64 11.22 -5.77 -4.55
N LYS A 65 10.84 -6.93 -5.08
CA LYS A 65 9.49 -7.15 -5.64
C LYS A 65 8.44 -7.04 -4.56
N TRP A 66 7.21 -6.76 -4.98
CA TRP A 66 6.07 -6.63 -4.09
C TRP A 66 5.08 -7.75 -4.36
N GLU A 67 4.48 -8.28 -3.31
CA GLU A 67 3.53 -9.37 -3.38
C GLU A 67 2.25 -8.97 -2.65
N ARG A 68 1.09 -9.30 -3.23
CA ARG A 68 -0.20 -9.10 -2.58
C ARG A 68 -0.24 -9.90 -1.27
N ALA A 69 -0.71 -9.27 -0.21
CA ALA A 69 -0.94 -9.91 1.09
C ALA A 69 -2.21 -9.38 1.74
N ASP A 70 -3.08 -10.31 2.12
CA ASP A 70 -4.33 -10.05 2.82
C ASP A 70 -4.34 -10.82 4.14
N GLN A 71 -4.22 -10.13 5.27
CA GLN A 71 -4.06 -10.73 6.60
C GLN A 71 -4.78 -9.91 7.68
N GLY A 72 -5.56 -10.59 8.55
CA GLY A 72 -6.15 -9.98 9.74
C GLY A 72 -7.00 -8.73 9.47
N GLY A 73 -7.72 -8.70 8.34
CA GLY A 73 -8.54 -7.56 7.91
C GLY A 73 -7.78 -6.44 7.21
N TRP A 74 -6.49 -6.62 6.96
CA TRP A 74 -5.64 -5.68 6.21
C TRP A 74 -5.26 -6.27 4.86
N GLY A 75 -5.37 -5.45 3.82
CA GLY A 75 -4.93 -5.77 2.47
C GLY A 75 -3.88 -4.79 1.97
N GLY A 76 -3.04 -5.28 1.07
CA GLY A 76 -2.01 -4.47 0.42
C GLY A 76 -0.90 -5.32 -0.15
N PHE A 77 0.29 -4.74 -0.21
CA PHE A 77 1.48 -5.37 -0.77
C PHE A 77 2.60 -5.40 0.24
N ILE A 78 3.37 -6.49 0.26
CA ILE A 78 4.56 -6.65 1.10
C ILE A 78 5.75 -6.85 0.18
N CYS A 79 6.89 -6.23 0.49
CA CYS A 79 8.12 -6.48 -0.25
C CYS A 79 8.60 -7.93 -0.02
N ASP A 80 9.30 -8.53 -0.99
CA ASP A 80 9.71 -9.95 -0.95
C ASP A 80 10.44 -10.34 0.35
N GLU A 81 11.33 -9.46 0.82
CA GLU A 81 12.09 -9.63 2.08
C GLU A 81 11.21 -9.54 3.36
N GLY A 82 9.95 -9.10 3.20
CA GLY A 82 8.92 -9.12 4.22
C GLY A 82 8.93 -7.94 5.20
N ARG A 83 9.79 -6.95 5.01
CA ARG A 83 9.98 -5.85 5.99
C ARG A 83 9.12 -4.62 5.74
N HIS A 84 8.77 -4.35 4.49
CA HIS A 84 8.00 -3.18 4.11
C HIS A 84 6.64 -3.60 3.58
N ALA A 85 5.61 -2.81 3.88
CA ALA A 85 4.30 -2.98 3.30
C ALA A 85 3.72 -1.68 2.78
N MET A 86 2.85 -1.77 1.80
CA MET A 86 2.04 -0.68 1.27
C MET A 86 0.58 -1.14 1.32
N LEU A 87 -0.18 -0.61 2.29
CA LEU A 87 -1.60 -0.95 2.43
C LEU A 87 -2.43 -0.42 1.26
N ASP A 88 -3.56 -1.05 1.00
CA ASP A 88 -4.53 -0.60 -0.01
C ASP A 88 -4.94 0.87 0.18
N GLN A 89 -5.01 1.35 1.42
CA GLN A 89 -5.31 2.75 1.74
C GLN A 89 -4.22 3.72 1.25
N HIS A 90 -2.94 3.32 1.24
CA HIS A 90 -1.85 4.18 0.73
C HIS A 90 -1.85 4.25 -0.80
N LEU A 91 -2.28 3.18 -1.45
CA LEU A 91 -2.47 3.12 -2.90
C LEU A 91 -3.70 3.93 -3.32
N GLU A 92 -4.81 3.85 -2.58
CA GLU A 92 -5.98 4.70 -2.77
C GLU A 92 -5.62 6.18 -2.61
N GLU A 93 -4.85 6.52 -1.57
CA GLU A 93 -4.39 7.89 -1.30
C GLU A 93 -3.53 8.46 -2.43
N GLY A 94 -2.82 7.61 -3.16
CA GLY A 94 -2.07 8.02 -4.34
C GLY A 94 -0.74 8.68 -4.06
N LEU A 95 -0.15 8.46 -2.88
CA LEU A 95 1.10 9.10 -2.46
C LEU A 95 2.26 8.12 -2.31
N GLY A 96 1.98 6.82 -2.28
CA GLY A 96 3.03 5.79 -2.32
C GLY A 96 3.72 5.52 -0.99
N GLY A 97 3.07 5.85 0.12
CA GLY A 97 3.63 5.66 1.45
C GLY A 97 3.86 4.18 1.80
N ILE A 98 4.95 3.88 2.49
CA ILE A 98 5.24 2.55 3.02
C ILE A 98 5.19 2.53 4.54
N ILE A 99 4.90 1.36 5.09
CA ILE A 99 5.04 1.05 6.50
C ILE A 99 6.13 -0.01 6.70
N VAL A 100 6.74 -0.02 7.87
CA VAL A 100 7.74 -1.01 8.29
C VAL A 100 7.04 -1.96 9.24
N LEU A 101 7.16 -3.25 8.95
CA LEU A 101 6.61 -4.32 9.76
C LEU A 101 7.64 -4.72 10.82
N LYS A 102 7.22 -4.82 12.09
CA LYS A 102 8.08 -5.33 13.16
C LYS A 102 8.48 -6.79 12.90
N GLU A 103 7.51 -7.59 12.49
CA GLU A 103 7.69 -8.99 12.14
C GLU A 103 7.54 -9.16 10.64
N LYS A 104 8.45 -9.93 10.03
CA LYS A 104 8.44 -10.14 8.59
C LYS A 104 7.11 -10.71 8.13
N ARG A 105 6.56 -10.11 7.08
CA ARG A 105 5.31 -10.53 6.41
C ARG A 105 4.07 -10.54 7.32
N ASN A 106 4.13 -9.95 8.51
CA ASN A 106 2.99 -9.86 9.42
C ASN A 106 2.26 -8.51 9.22
N LEU A 107 1.32 -8.49 8.27
CA LEU A 107 0.60 -7.27 7.89
C LEU A 107 -0.52 -6.90 8.88
N GLY A 108 -1.18 -7.93 9.41
CA GLY A 108 -2.30 -7.79 10.31
C GLY A 108 -2.59 -9.14 10.94
N ASN A 109 -2.41 -9.24 12.26
CA ASN A 109 -2.73 -10.38 13.14
C ASN A 109 -2.32 -10.04 14.58
N LYS A 110 -2.54 -10.95 15.55
CA LYS A 110 -2.02 -10.78 16.92
C LYS A 110 -0.50 -10.61 16.88
N GLY A 111 0.02 -9.53 17.48
CA GLY A 111 1.44 -9.18 17.46
C GLY A 111 1.88 -8.31 16.27
N SER A 112 0.99 -8.01 15.31
CA SER A 112 1.32 -7.09 14.21
C SER A 112 1.58 -5.68 14.74
N GLU A 113 2.83 -5.25 14.66
CA GLU A 113 3.25 -3.88 14.91
C GLU A 113 3.75 -3.25 13.61
N ARG A 114 3.29 -2.02 13.36
CA ARG A 114 3.50 -1.28 12.12
C ARG A 114 3.95 0.13 12.47
N PHE A 115 4.94 0.61 11.74
CA PHE A 115 5.50 1.96 11.89
C PHE A 115 5.39 2.69 10.55
N GLY A 116 5.25 4.02 10.57
CA GLY A 116 5.03 4.84 9.36
C GLY A 116 3.65 5.53 9.37
N PRO A 117 3.13 5.97 8.20
CA PRO A 117 3.72 5.83 6.87
C PRO A 117 4.92 6.76 6.59
N TRP A 118 5.82 6.33 5.72
CA TRP A 118 6.92 7.14 5.15
C TRP A 118 6.73 7.33 3.65
N TYR A 119 7.01 8.54 3.16
CA TYR A 119 6.85 8.97 1.76
C TYR A 119 8.17 9.46 1.18
#